data_AF-A0AA41T0F7-F1
#
_entry.id   AF-A0AA41T0F7-F1
#
_cell.length_a   1.000
_cell.length_b   1.000
_cell.length_c   1.000
_cell.angle_alpha   90.00
_cell.angle_beta   90.00
_cell.angle_gamma   90.00
#
_symmetry.space_group_name_H-M   'P 1'
#
loop_
_entity.id
_entity.type
_entity.pdbx_description
1 polymer ?
#
loop_
_entity_poly.entity_id
_entity_poly.type
_entity_poly.pdbx_seq_one_letter_code
_entity_poly.pdbx_strand_id
1 'polypeptide(L)'
;HELLLCSNTSCCRCFCVECLEVLVGTGTAADAKLQEPWSCYMCLPQRCHRVLRCKKDWNVCLQAFFTSDVGLEYKAPKVYPAIPAAKWCPIRVRSLFDGNATGYLVLKELGIKVEKYVTSEVCEESIAVGTIKHEGNIKYVNDVRNITKKNTEEWNPFDLVIGGSPYNDLSNLNPTQKGLHEDTGRLFFEFYHLLNYSHPKEGDDWPFFWMFENVVAMKVGDKRDISRFLECNPVMIDAIKVSAVHRARYFWGNLPGINRPVIASKNDKLELQDCLEFSRTAKLKKVQIITTKSNSIKWEKKTSPHCHEWQSRCSVLH
;
A
#
# COMPACT_ATOMS: atom_id res chain seq x y z
N HIS A 1 8.41 -26.97 2.43
CA HIS A 1 8.75 -26.82 3.86
C HIS A 1 7.47 -26.66 4.66
N GLU A 2 7.34 -27.44 5.73
CA GLU A 2 6.19 -27.40 6.64
C GLU A 2 6.31 -26.21 7.61
N LEU A 3 5.20 -25.52 7.85
CA LEU A 3 5.12 -24.32 8.69
C LEU A 3 4.11 -24.53 9.82
N LEU A 4 4.46 -24.06 11.02
CA LEU A 4 3.57 -23.98 12.17
C LEU A 4 3.04 -22.56 12.33
N LEU A 5 1.71 -22.41 12.33
CA LEU A 5 1.01 -21.14 12.44
C LEU A 5 0.68 -20.84 13.91
N CYS A 6 0.87 -19.58 14.33
CA CYS A 6 0.44 -19.17 15.67
C CYS A 6 -1.09 -19.17 15.77
N SER A 7 -1.67 -19.80 16.80
CA SER A 7 -3.12 -19.80 17.05
C SER A 7 -3.64 -18.48 17.65
N ASN A 8 -2.76 -17.54 17.99
CA ASN A 8 -3.18 -16.23 18.49
C ASN A 8 -3.84 -15.44 17.34
N THR A 9 -5.10 -15.09 17.51
CA THR A 9 -5.94 -14.41 16.51
C THR A 9 -5.38 -13.07 16.02
N SER A 10 -4.47 -12.47 16.79
CA SER A 10 -3.80 -11.20 16.46
C SER A 10 -2.33 -11.42 16.06
N CYS A 11 -1.93 -12.63 15.63
CA CYS A 11 -0.57 -12.91 15.20
C CYS A 11 -0.56 -13.72 13.89
N CYS A 12 0.09 -13.17 12.86
CA CYS A 12 0.21 -13.82 11.55
C CYS A 12 1.58 -14.50 11.34
N ARG A 13 2.32 -14.80 12.42
CA ARG A 13 3.68 -15.38 12.32
C ARG A 13 3.61 -16.89 12.19
N CYS A 14 4.55 -17.41 11.41
CA CYS A 14 4.79 -18.84 11.28
C CYS A 14 6.25 -19.18 11.59
N PHE A 15 6.48 -20.44 11.96
CA PHE A 15 7.80 -21.00 12.22
C PHE A 15 8.00 -22.24 11.37
N CYS A 16 9.18 -22.38 10.77
CA CYS A 16 9.51 -23.58 10.00
C CYS A 16 9.77 -24.75 10.95
N VAL A 17 9.23 -25.94 10.62
CA VAL A 17 9.38 -27.14 11.47
C VAL A 17 10.86 -27.44 11.73
N GLU A 18 11.68 -27.43 10.67
CA GLU A 18 13.13 -27.63 10.75
C GLU A 18 13.81 -26.64 11.71
N CYS A 19 13.38 -25.37 11.70
CA CYS A 19 13.90 -24.32 12.56
C CYS A 19 13.63 -24.63 14.03
N LEU A 20 12.46 -25.19 14.36
CA LEU A 20 12.11 -25.56 15.72
C LEU A 20 12.89 -26.78 16.19
N GLU A 21 12.99 -27.80 15.33
CA GLU A 21 13.76 -29.01 15.61
C GLU A 21 15.23 -28.69 15.91
N VAL A 22 15.82 -27.73 15.17
CA VAL A 22 17.22 -27.32 15.35
C VAL A 22 17.41 -26.34 16.51
N LEU A 23 16.62 -25.26 16.59
CA LEU A 23 16.88 -24.15 17.52
C LEU A 23 16.25 -24.36 18.90
N VAL A 24 15.13 -25.09 18.97
CA VAL A 24 14.40 -25.35 20.21
C VAL A 24 14.62 -26.80 20.68
N GLY A 25 14.70 -27.75 19.76
CA GLY A 25 15.09 -29.13 20.04
C GLY A 25 14.23 -30.16 19.31
N THR A 26 14.76 -31.37 19.17
CA THR A 26 14.11 -32.48 18.47
C THR A 26 12.78 -32.87 19.14
N GLY A 27 11.71 -33.01 18.36
CA GLY A 27 10.36 -33.33 18.81
C GLY A 27 9.49 -32.10 19.09
N THR A 28 10.08 -30.90 19.18
CA THR A 28 9.34 -29.67 19.54
C THR A 28 8.21 -29.36 18.56
N ALA A 29 8.42 -29.60 17.26
CA ALA A 29 7.39 -29.33 16.28
C ALA A 29 6.20 -30.30 16.41
N ALA A 30 6.45 -31.57 16.77
CA ALA A 30 5.39 -32.53 17.03
C ALA A 30 4.57 -32.15 18.27
N ASP A 31 5.25 -31.74 19.35
CA ASP A 31 4.60 -31.26 20.56
C ASP A 31 3.77 -30.00 20.29
N ALA A 32 4.29 -29.06 19.50
CA ALA A 32 3.59 -27.84 19.12
C ALA A 32 2.32 -28.13 18.29
N LYS A 33 2.33 -29.16 17.43
CA LYS A 33 1.15 -29.60 16.66
C LYS A 33 0.05 -30.19 17.56
N LEU A 34 0.43 -30.83 18.66
CA LEU A 34 -0.52 -31.40 19.62
C LEU A 34 -1.10 -30.36 20.59
N GLN A 35 -0.49 -29.17 20.65
CA GLN A 35 -0.92 -28.10 21.54
C GLN A 35 -1.96 -27.19 20.86
N GLU A 36 -3.22 -27.27 21.28
CA GLU A 36 -4.27 -26.34 20.85
C GLU A 36 -4.84 -25.55 22.05
N PRO A 37 -4.72 -24.21 22.10
CA PRO A 37 -4.05 -23.31 21.13
C PRO A 37 -2.52 -23.22 21.33
N TRP A 38 -1.77 -23.21 20.22
CA TRP A 38 -0.31 -22.97 20.24
C TRP A 38 0.01 -21.49 20.08
N SER A 39 0.78 -20.95 21.03
CA SER A 39 1.30 -19.58 20.96
C SER A 39 2.77 -19.57 20.57
N CYS A 40 3.12 -18.79 19.55
CA CYS A 40 4.49 -18.73 19.07
C CYS A 40 5.44 -18.01 20.05
N TYR A 41 6.75 -18.21 19.87
CA TYR A 41 7.80 -17.68 20.74
C TYR A 41 7.92 -16.14 20.75
N MET A 42 7.24 -15.45 19.83
CA MET A 42 7.13 -13.98 19.83
C MET A 42 5.92 -13.49 20.63
N CYS A 43 4.92 -14.35 20.86
CA CYS A 43 3.72 -14.04 21.63
C CYS A 43 3.85 -14.46 23.10
N LEU A 44 4.64 -15.49 23.37
CA LEU A 44 4.91 -15.94 24.74
C LEU A 44 5.76 -14.91 25.50
N PRO A 45 5.64 -14.86 26.85
CA PRO A 45 6.54 -14.07 27.68
C PRO A 45 8.00 -14.41 27.38
N GLN A 46 8.87 -13.40 27.41
CA GLN A 46 10.28 -13.58 27.05
C GLN A 46 10.96 -14.64 27.92
N ARG A 47 11.28 -15.77 27.29
CA ARG A 47 12.01 -16.90 27.87
C ARG A 47 13.01 -17.43 26.84
N CYS A 48 14.01 -18.16 27.32
CA CYS A 48 14.95 -18.88 26.47
C CYS A 48 14.37 -20.26 26.17
N HIS A 49 14.17 -20.58 24.90
CA HIS A 49 13.66 -21.87 24.43
C HIS A 49 14.84 -22.65 23.84
N ARG A 50 15.63 -23.26 24.73
CA ARG A 50 16.99 -23.74 24.45
C ARG A 50 17.87 -22.65 23.84
N VAL A 51 18.22 -22.76 22.55
CA VAL A 51 19.10 -21.82 21.84
C VAL A 51 18.30 -20.66 21.24
N LEU A 52 17.00 -20.86 20.99
CA LEU A 52 16.11 -19.81 20.50
C LEU A 52 15.79 -18.82 21.62
N ARG A 53 16.19 -17.56 21.44
CA ARG A 53 15.88 -16.46 22.35
C ARG A 53 15.36 -15.25 21.58
N CYS A 54 14.16 -14.80 21.94
CA CYS A 54 13.65 -13.53 21.43
C CYS A 54 14.48 -12.37 22.00
N LYS A 55 15.07 -11.54 21.14
CA LYS A 55 15.81 -10.35 21.57
C LYS A 55 14.88 -9.38 22.28
N LYS A 56 15.35 -8.74 23.36
CA LYS A 56 14.52 -7.78 24.11
C LYS A 56 14.14 -6.56 23.27
N ASP A 57 15.07 -6.16 22.43
CA ASP A 57 15.07 -5.05 21.48
C ASP A 57 14.82 -5.52 20.04
N TRP A 58 14.19 -6.69 19.84
CA TRP A 58 13.97 -7.25 18.49
C TRP A 58 13.24 -6.27 17.57
N ASN A 59 12.31 -5.48 18.13
CA ASN A 59 11.60 -4.43 17.43
C ASN A 59 12.58 -3.38 16.90
N VAL A 60 13.48 -2.86 17.74
CA VAL A 60 14.49 -1.85 17.35
C VAL A 60 15.51 -2.43 16.36
N CYS A 61 15.96 -3.66 16.57
CA CYS A 61 16.85 -4.36 15.64
C CYS A 61 16.20 -4.54 14.25
N LEU A 62 14.92 -4.91 14.22
CA LEU A 62 14.16 -5.05 12.98
C LEU A 62 14.05 -3.72 12.24
N GLN A 63 13.88 -2.62 12.98
CA GLN A 63 13.82 -1.27 12.43
C GLN A 63 15.16 -0.87 11.80
N ALA A 64 16.27 -1.03 12.54
CA ALA A 64 17.62 -0.73 12.06
C ALA A 64 17.96 -1.49 10.78
N PHE A 65 17.51 -2.75 10.67
CA PHE A 65 17.70 -3.58 9.49
C PHE A 65 17.02 -3.00 8.23
N PHE A 66 15.93 -2.24 8.37
CA PHE A 66 15.24 -1.62 7.22
C PHE A 66 15.65 -0.17 6.96
N THR A 67 16.28 0.52 7.91
CA THR A 67 16.67 1.93 7.78
C THR A 67 18.14 2.17 7.48
N SER A 68 18.97 1.13 7.46
CA SER A 68 20.42 1.21 7.24
C SER A 68 20.83 1.43 5.78
N ASP A 69 20.20 2.39 5.08
CA ASP A 69 20.61 2.80 3.74
C ASP A 69 21.54 4.03 3.83
N VAL A 70 22.77 3.85 3.34
CA VAL A 70 23.89 4.78 3.52
C VAL A 70 23.91 5.75 2.33
N GLY A 71 23.12 6.81 2.39
CA GLY A 71 23.13 7.87 1.36
C GLY A 71 21.94 8.84 1.35
N LEU A 72 21.23 9.00 2.47
CA LEU A 72 19.96 9.71 2.49
C LEU A 72 20.13 11.24 2.48
N GLU A 73 19.52 11.89 1.49
CA GLU A 73 19.37 13.34 1.34
C GLU A 73 18.38 13.94 2.38
N TYR A 74 17.56 13.09 3.02
CA TYR A 74 16.53 13.45 3.99
C TYR A 74 16.70 12.66 5.31
N LYS A 75 16.08 13.13 6.39
CA LYS A 75 16.10 12.42 7.68
C LYS A 75 15.43 11.04 7.55
N ALA A 76 15.95 10.05 8.27
CA ALA A 76 15.31 8.75 8.34
C ALA A 76 13.89 8.89 8.91
N PRO A 77 12.86 8.22 8.33
CA PRO A 77 11.49 8.29 8.83
C PRO A 77 11.39 7.90 10.30
N LYS A 78 10.46 8.52 11.07
CA LYS A 78 10.14 8.07 12.43
C LYS A 78 9.70 6.61 12.35
N VAL A 79 10.41 5.73 13.05
CA VAL A 79 10.11 4.31 13.05
C VAL A 79 9.33 3.94 14.31
N TYR A 80 8.18 3.30 14.13
CA TYR A 80 7.30 2.92 15.22
C TYR A 80 7.61 1.48 15.69
N PRO A 81 7.69 1.23 17.01
CA PRO A 81 7.90 -0.12 17.53
C PRO A 81 6.71 -1.01 17.19
N ALA A 82 6.98 -2.28 16.89
CA ALA A 82 5.93 -3.25 16.65
C ALA A 82 5.07 -3.43 17.92
N ILE A 83 3.76 -3.19 17.79
CA ILE A 83 2.80 -3.38 18.86
C ILE A 83 2.61 -4.89 19.11
N PRO A 84 2.63 -5.38 20.37
CA PRO A 84 2.29 -6.76 20.68
C PRO A 84 0.86 -7.12 20.24
N ALA A 85 0.67 -8.35 19.74
CA ALA A 85 -0.60 -8.89 19.24
C ALA A 85 -1.80 -8.60 20.17
N ALA A 86 -1.62 -8.75 21.49
CA ALA A 86 -2.68 -8.53 22.48
C ALA A 86 -3.17 -7.07 22.58
N LYS A 87 -2.44 -6.11 22.00
CA LYS A 87 -2.78 -4.68 22.00
C LYS A 87 -3.18 -4.16 20.62
N TRP A 88 -3.41 -5.04 19.65
CA TRP A 88 -3.81 -4.63 18.31
C TRP A 88 -5.24 -4.09 18.32
N CYS A 89 -5.42 -2.90 17.75
CA CYS A 89 -6.70 -2.28 17.52
C CYS A 89 -6.98 -2.26 16.01
N PRO A 90 -8.26 -2.27 15.58
CA PRO A 90 -8.60 -2.02 14.19
C PRO A 90 -8.08 -0.65 13.74
N ILE A 91 -7.66 -0.54 12.48
CA ILE A 91 -7.04 0.70 11.95
C ILE A 91 -8.10 1.68 11.44
N ARG A 92 -7.78 2.96 11.51
CA ARG A 92 -8.56 4.07 10.96
C ARG A 92 -7.80 4.66 9.78
N VAL A 93 -8.45 4.70 8.63
CA VAL A 93 -7.82 5.01 7.35
C VAL A 93 -8.45 6.26 6.75
N ARG A 94 -7.59 7.14 6.23
CA ARG A 94 -7.96 8.24 5.36
C ARG A 94 -7.41 7.95 3.96
N SER A 95 -8.29 7.85 2.97
CA SER A 95 -7.92 7.73 1.57
C SER A 95 -8.27 9.00 0.81
N LEU A 96 -7.30 9.59 0.12
CA LEU A 96 -7.48 10.79 -0.69
C LEU A 96 -7.31 10.38 -2.15
N PHE A 97 -8.26 10.75 -3.02
CA PHE A 97 -8.28 10.32 -4.43
C PHE A 97 -8.41 8.80 -4.57
N ASP A 98 -9.39 8.23 -3.89
CA ASP A 98 -9.54 6.78 -3.69
C ASP A 98 -9.80 5.99 -4.97
N GLY A 99 -10.40 6.63 -5.98
CA GLY A 99 -10.93 5.97 -7.15
C GLY A 99 -11.86 4.83 -6.73
N ASN A 100 -11.48 3.60 -7.08
CA ASN A 100 -12.32 2.41 -6.91
C ASN A 100 -12.16 1.72 -5.54
N ALA A 101 -11.81 2.47 -4.49
CA ALA A 101 -11.65 1.97 -3.12
C ALA A 101 -10.64 0.80 -2.99
N THR A 102 -9.59 0.83 -3.81
CA THR A 102 -8.50 -0.16 -3.81
C THR A 102 -7.89 -0.36 -2.43
N GLY A 103 -7.61 0.75 -1.72
CA GLY A 103 -6.99 0.68 -0.39
C GLY A 103 -7.81 -0.15 0.58
N TYR A 104 -9.13 0.05 0.60
CA TYR A 104 -10.04 -0.72 1.45
C TYR A 104 -10.11 -2.20 1.05
N LEU A 105 -10.15 -2.50 -0.25
CA LEU A 105 -10.11 -3.87 -0.75
C LEU A 105 -8.87 -4.62 -0.27
N VAL A 106 -7.68 -4.04 -0.46
CA VAL A 106 -6.41 -4.66 -0.08
C VAL A 106 -6.35 -4.88 1.43
N LEU A 107 -6.82 -3.93 2.25
CA LEU A 107 -6.88 -4.10 3.70
C LEU A 107 -7.80 -5.27 4.10
N LYS A 108 -8.94 -5.42 3.42
CA LYS A 108 -9.88 -6.54 3.64
C LYS A 108 -9.25 -7.88 3.24
N GLU A 109 -8.58 -7.94 2.10
CA GLU A 109 -7.90 -9.16 1.61
C GLU A 109 -6.71 -9.56 2.51
N LEU A 110 -6.01 -8.59 3.09
CA LEU A 110 -4.95 -8.83 4.08
C LEU A 110 -5.49 -9.23 5.47
N GLY A 111 -6.82 -9.22 5.67
CA GLY A 111 -7.45 -9.53 6.95
C GLY A 111 -7.21 -8.47 8.03
N ILE A 112 -6.83 -7.25 7.64
CA ILE A 112 -6.63 -6.14 8.57
C ILE A 112 -8.00 -5.56 8.93
N LYS A 113 -8.31 -5.53 10.22
CA LYS A 113 -9.56 -4.96 10.71
C LYS A 113 -9.53 -3.45 10.55
N VAL A 114 -10.53 -2.90 9.87
CA VAL A 114 -10.70 -1.46 9.66
C VAL A 114 -11.84 -0.97 10.53
N GLU A 115 -11.55 -0.06 11.46
CA GLU A 115 -12.59 0.60 12.29
C GLU A 115 -13.39 1.59 11.44
N LYS A 116 -12.67 2.37 10.64
CA LYS A 116 -13.20 3.52 9.91
C LYS A 116 -12.37 3.74 8.66
N TYR A 117 -13.04 3.88 7.52
CA TYR A 117 -12.41 4.28 6.26
C TYR A 117 -13.10 5.54 5.75
N VAL A 118 -12.40 6.68 5.84
CA VAL A 118 -12.87 7.98 5.34
C VAL A 118 -12.18 8.28 4.02
N THR A 119 -12.96 8.60 3.01
CA THR A 119 -12.44 8.74 1.67
C THR A 119 -12.93 9.99 0.96
N SER A 120 -12.05 10.68 0.23
CA SER A 120 -12.42 11.80 -0.62
C SER A 120 -12.30 11.41 -2.09
N GLU A 121 -13.45 11.35 -2.76
CA GLU A 121 -13.60 11.04 -4.17
C GLU A 121 -14.70 11.93 -4.75
N VAL A 122 -14.53 12.39 -5.98
CA VAL A 122 -15.47 13.28 -6.68
C VAL A 122 -16.14 12.60 -7.87
N CYS A 123 -15.57 11.49 -8.36
CA CYS A 123 -16.15 10.72 -9.45
C CYS A 123 -17.33 9.87 -8.95
N GLU A 124 -18.54 10.23 -9.36
CA GLU A 124 -19.78 9.52 -8.97
C GLU A 124 -19.75 8.02 -9.30
N GLU A 125 -19.18 7.65 -10.45
CA GLU A 125 -19.03 6.24 -10.85
C GLU A 125 -18.14 5.46 -9.88
N SER A 126 -16.99 6.03 -9.49
CA SER A 126 -16.08 5.43 -8.51
C SER A 126 -16.73 5.30 -7.14
N ILE A 127 -17.47 6.33 -6.68
CA ILE A 127 -18.23 6.31 -5.43
C ILE A 127 -19.29 5.20 -5.47
N ALA A 128 -20.04 5.08 -6.56
CA ALA A 128 -21.06 4.05 -6.72
C ALA A 128 -20.45 2.64 -6.67
N VAL A 129 -19.36 2.41 -7.41
CA VAL A 129 -18.63 1.13 -7.40
C VAL A 129 -18.15 0.78 -6.00
N GLY A 130 -17.48 1.70 -5.31
CA GLY A 130 -16.97 1.45 -3.97
C GLY A 130 -18.09 1.24 -2.95
N THR A 131 -19.20 1.97 -3.05
CA THR A 131 -20.37 1.80 -2.16
C THR A 131 -20.99 0.41 -2.29
N ILE A 132 -21.18 -0.07 -3.53
CA ILE A 132 -21.75 -1.39 -3.81
C ILE A 132 -20.77 -2.50 -3.38
N LYS A 133 -19.50 -2.40 -3.76
CA LYS A 133 -18.48 -3.44 -3.51
C LYS A 133 -18.17 -3.61 -2.03
N HIS A 134 -18.33 -2.55 -1.23
CA HIS A 134 -17.96 -2.53 0.17
C HIS A 134 -19.15 -2.32 1.11
N GLU A 135 -20.37 -2.57 0.63
CA GLU A 135 -21.60 -2.62 1.45
C GLU A 135 -21.81 -1.36 2.29
N GLY A 136 -21.44 -0.18 1.76
CA GLY A 136 -21.57 1.10 2.48
C GLY A 136 -20.61 1.30 3.67
N ASN A 137 -19.60 0.45 3.88
CA ASN A 137 -18.63 0.60 4.98
C ASN A 137 -17.63 1.74 4.80
N ILE A 138 -17.68 2.43 3.66
CA ILE A 138 -16.79 3.54 3.31
C ILE A 138 -17.52 4.86 3.52
N LYS A 139 -16.94 5.76 4.32
CA LYS A 139 -17.46 7.11 4.52
C LYS A 139 -16.89 8.02 3.44
N TYR A 140 -17.68 8.32 2.41
CA TYR A 140 -17.34 9.32 1.40
C TYR A 140 -17.51 10.74 1.96
N VAL A 141 -16.53 11.58 1.67
CA VAL A 141 -16.53 13.01 1.97
C VAL A 141 -16.37 13.80 0.68
N ASN A 142 -16.68 15.08 0.75
CA ASN A 142 -16.59 16.00 -0.38
C ASN A 142 -15.15 16.08 -0.93
N ASP A 143 -15.03 16.76 -2.07
CA ASP A 143 -13.77 17.15 -2.68
C ASP A 143 -12.70 17.56 -1.65
N VAL A 144 -11.47 17.05 -1.83
CA VAL A 144 -10.34 17.28 -0.93
C VAL A 144 -10.14 18.76 -0.58
N ARG A 145 -10.41 19.66 -1.52
CA ARG A 145 -10.27 21.13 -1.37
C ARG A 145 -11.24 21.73 -0.35
N ASN A 146 -12.34 21.04 -0.08
CA ASN A 146 -13.37 21.47 0.85
C ASN A 146 -13.17 20.87 2.25
N ILE A 147 -12.15 20.05 2.46
CA ILE A 147 -11.87 19.43 3.75
C ILE A 147 -11.14 20.44 4.63
N THR A 148 -11.85 20.98 5.63
CA THR A 148 -11.26 21.93 6.56
C THR A 148 -10.49 21.23 7.70
N LYS A 149 -9.66 21.99 8.41
CA LYS A 149 -9.00 21.53 9.63
C LYS A 149 -10.01 21.01 10.67
N LYS A 150 -11.15 21.67 10.83
CA LYS A 150 -12.23 21.25 11.75
C LYS A 150 -12.78 19.86 11.39
N ASN A 151 -13.00 19.60 10.10
CA ASN A 151 -13.43 18.27 9.65
C ASN A 151 -12.36 17.20 9.96
N THR A 152 -11.09 17.55 9.79
CA THR A 152 -9.98 16.65 10.12
C THR A 152 -9.90 16.36 11.61
N GLU A 153 -10.03 17.36 12.47
CA GLU A 153 -10.05 17.19 13.92
C GLU A 153 -11.22 16.33 14.40
N GLU A 154 -12.40 16.49 13.81
CA GLU A 154 -13.59 15.67 14.10
C GLU A 154 -13.40 14.20 13.69
N TRP A 155 -12.71 13.95 12.59
CA TRP A 155 -12.53 12.60 12.08
C TRP A 155 -11.30 11.89 12.61
N ASN A 156 -10.33 12.64 13.12
CA ASN A 156 -9.13 12.15 13.77
C ASN A 156 -9.47 11.34 15.04
N PRO A 157 -8.56 10.46 15.48
CA PRO A 157 -7.25 10.16 14.86
C PRO A 157 -7.33 9.18 13.67
N PHE A 158 -6.33 9.24 12.79
CA PHE A 158 -6.10 8.24 11.74
C PHE A 158 -4.76 7.52 11.98
N ASP A 159 -4.69 6.27 11.56
CA ASP A 159 -3.50 5.41 11.68
C ASP A 159 -2.77 5.25 10.34
N LEU A 160 -3.52 5.42 9.24
CA LEU A 160 -3.02 5.30 7.88
C LEU A 160 -3.64 6.39 6.98
N VAL A 161 -2.78 7.15 6.28
CA VAL A 161 -3.19 8.10 5.23
C VAL A 161 -2.64 7.66 3.89
N ILE A 162 -3.51 7.37 2.91
CA ILE A 162 -3.11 6.97 1.57
C ILE A 162 -3.68 7.91 0.52
N GLY A 163 -3.02 8.03 -0.63
CA GLY A 163 -3.60 8.70 -1.78
C GLY A 163 -2.70 8.75 -3.01
N GLY A 164 -3.32 9.03 -4.16
CA GLY A 164 -2.63 9.25 -5.42
C GLY A 164 -3.30 10.36 -6.20
N SER A 165 -2.70 11.55 -6.22
CA SER A 165 -3.31 12.69 -6.90
C SER A 165 -3.37 12.46 -8.41
N PRO A 166 -4.34 13.06 -9.13
CA PRO A 166 -4.42 12.93 -10.58
C PRO A 166 -3.10 13.29 -11.27
N TYR A 167 -2.63 12.42 -12.16
CA TYR A 167 -1.32 12.54 -12.80
C TYR A 167 -1.35 13.27 -14.16
N ASN A 168 -2.51 13.71 -14.62
CA ASN A 168 -2.67 14.24 -15.99
C ASN A 168 -1.76 15.44 -16.26
N ASP A 169 -1.61 16.35 -15.29
CA ASP A 169 -0.74 17.53 -15.41
C ASP A 169 0.70 17.27 -14.95
N LEU A 170 0.98 16.08 -14.42
CA LEU A 170 2.31 15.65 -13.97
C LEU A 170 2.99 14.70 -14.97
N SER A 171 2.22 14.10 -15.87
CA SER A 171 2.71 13.09 -16.79
C SER A 171 3.35 13.71 -18.02
N ASN A 172 4.61 13.38 -18.26
CA ASN A 172 5.35 13.73 -19.48
C ASN A 172 4.71 13.15 -20.76
N LEU A 173 3.78 12.20 -20.63
CA LEU A 173 3.03 11.64 -21.74
C LEU A 173 1.89 12.57 -22.19
N ASN A 174 1.54 13.59 -21.40
CA ASN A 174 0.57 14.60 -21.78
C ASN A 174 1.30 15.83 -22.36
N PRO A 175 1.15 16.14 -23.66
CA PRO A 175 1.79 17.30 -24.28
C PRO A 175 1.34 18.64 -23.70
N THR A 176 0.12 18.69 -23.13
CA THR A 176 -0.46 19.91 -22.54
C THR A 176 -0.29 19.97 -21.03
N GLN A 177 0.63 19.17 -20.46
CA GLN A 177 0.87 19.15 -19.01
C GLN A 177 1.25 20.54 -18.49
N LYS A 178 0.59 20.98 -17.41
CA LYS A 178 0.88 22.25 -16.78
C LYS A 178 1.84 22.16 -15.58
N GLY A 179 2.14 20.95 -15.10
CA GLY A 179 3.07 20.69 -14.00
C GLY A 179 2.40 20.67 -12.62
N LEU A 180 3.22 20.48 -11.57
CA LEU A 180 2.77 20.33 -10.19
C LEU A 180 1.98 21.52 -9.64
N HIS A 181 2.28 22.73 -10.10
CA HIS A 181 1.69 23.96 -9.56
C HIS A 181 0.46 24.43 -10.31
N GLU A 182 -0.10 23.67 -11.25
CA GLU A 182 -1.24 24.10 -12.06
C GLU A 182 -2.33 23.03 -12.14
N ASP A 183 -3.57 23.47 -12.36
CA ASP A 183 -4.78 22.63 -12.50
C ASP A 183 -4.83 21.45 -11.50
N THR A 184 -4.78 20.21 -12.01
CA THR A 184 -4.91 18.99 -11.21
C THR A 184 -3.62 18.63 -10.47
N GLY A 185 -2.47 19.16 -10.90
CA GLY A 185 -1.20 18.99 -10.21
C GLY A 185 -1.25 19.57 -8.79
N ARG A 186 -1.98 20.67 -8.59
CA ARG A 186 -2.11 21.34 -7.27
C ARG A 186 -2.76 20.45 -6.21
N LEU A 187 -3.51 19.43 -6.61
CA LEU A 187 -4.16 18.50 -5.69
C LEU A 187 -3.16 17.69 -4.85
N PHE A 188 -1.89 17.59 -5.28
CA PHE A 188 -0.82 17.11 -4.42
C PHE A 188 -0.67 17.95 -3.13
N PHE A 189 -0.81 19.28 -3.22
CA PHE A 189 -0.70 20.13 -2.04
C PHE A 189 -1.85 19.93 -1.06
N GLU A 190 -3.04 19.55 -1.54
CA GLU A 190 -4.17 19.16 -0.68
C GLU A 190 -3.84 17.86 0.08
N PHE A 191 -3.22 16.88 -0.58
CA PHE A 191 -2.70 15.69 0.10
C PHE A 191 -1.70 16.06 1.19
N TYR A 192 -0.70 16.86 0.85
CA TYR A 192 0.33 17.31 1.79
C TYR A 192 -0.27 18.05 2.99
N HIS A 193 -1.24 18.93 2.75
CA HIS A 193 -1.92 19.68 3.80
C HIS A 193 -2.70 18.78 4.75
N LEU A 194 -3.47 17.84 4.19
CA LEU A 194 -4.27 16.91 4.98
C LEU A 194 -3.42 15.86 5.70
N LEU A 195 -2.29 15.46 5.13
CA LEU A 195 -1.28 14.62 5.79
C LEU A 195 -0.75 15.32 7.04
N ASN A 196 -0.38 16.60 6.92
CA ASN A 196 0.11 17.41 8.04
C ASN A 196 -0.91 17.56 9.17
N TYR A 197 -2.20 17.64 8.86
CA TYR A 197 -3.26 17.67 9.87
C TYR A 197 -3.58 16.31 10.50
N SER A 198 -3.16 15.22 9.86
CA SER A 198 -3.33 13.87 10.38
C SER A 198 -2.13 13.39 11.20
N HIS A 199 -0.99 14.11 11.17
CA HIS A 199 0.15 13.76 12.01
C HIS A 199 -0.21 13.81 13.51
N PRO A 200 0.21 12.79 14.29
CA PRO A 200 0.12 12.82 15.74
C PRO A 200 0.87 14.03 16.30
N LYS A 201 0.45 14.51 17.48
CA LYS A 201 1.12 15.65 18.12
C LYS A 201 2.51 15.21 18.60
N GLU A 202 3.43 16.18 18.73
CA GLU A 202 4.75 15.89 19.31
C GLU A 202 4.59 15.28 20.71
N GLY A 203 5.27 14.15 20.95
CA GLY A 203 5.14 13.35 22.17
C GLY A 203 4.16 12.18 22.08
N ASP A 204 3.30 12.12 21.06
CA ASP A 204 2.49 10.94 20.79
C ASP A 204 3.32 9.85 20.08
N ASP A 205 3.49 8.71 20.74
CA ASP A 205 4.16 7.52 20.18
C ASP A 205 3.18 6.56 19.47
N TRP A 206 1.98 7.05 19.18
CA TRP A 206 1.00 6.30 18.41
C TRP A 206 1.51 6.06 16.97
N PRO A 207 1.50 4.81 16.46
CA PRO A 207 1.94 4.54 15.10
C PRO A 207 1.08 5.22 14.05
N PHE A 208 1.73 5.99 13.19
CA PHE A 208 1.10 6.72 12.10
C PHE A 208 1.83 6.44 10.79
N PHE A 209 1.10 5.91 9.82
CA PHE A 209 1.63 5.56 8.52
C PHE A 209 0.99 6.39 7.43
N TRP A 210 1.73 6.62 6.36
CA TRP A 210 1.22 7.27 5.18
C TRP A 210 1.92 6.78 3.91
N MET A 211 1.21 6.88 2.79
CA MET A 211 1.73 6.54 1.48
C MET A 211 1.11 7.44 0.40
N PHE A 212 1.95 7.97 -0.47
CA PHE A 212 1.55 8.73 -1.65
C PHE A 212 2.06 8.05 -2.92
N GLU A 213 1.19 7.87 -3.91
CA GLU A 213 1.52 7.25 -5.20
C GLU A 213 1.44 8.26 -6.35
N ASN A 214 2.36 8.14 -7.32
CA ASN A 214 2.24 8.85 -8.59
C ASN A 214 3.05 8.19 -9.73
N VAL A 215 2.90 8.70 -10.95
CA VAL A 215 3.53 8.17 -12.17
C VAL A 215 5.05 8.34 -12.19
N VAL A 216 5.77 7.34 -12.73
CA VAL A 216 7.23 7.48 -12.94
C VAL A 216 7.55 8.50 -14.04
N ALA A 217 6.68 8.61 -15.05
CA ALA A 217 6.85 9.51 -16.17
C ALA A 217 6.48 10.97 -15.81
N MET A 218 7.15 11.56 -14.83
CA MET A 218 6.99 12.97 -14.43
C MET A 218 8.27 13.78 -14.65
N LYS A 219 8.19 15.12 -14.65
CA LYS A 219 9.39 15.96 -14.76
C LYS A 219 10.30 15.74 -13.55
N VAL A 220 11.62 15.80 -13.76
CA VAL A 220 12.61 15.66 -12.68
C VAL A 220 12.42 16.73 -11.60
N GLY A 221 12.03 17.95 -12.01
CA GLY A 221 11.66 19.04 -11.10
C GLY A 221 10.47 18.68 -10.21
N ASP A 222 9.35 18.24 -10.80
CA ASP A 222 8.15 17.86 -10.05
C ASP A 222 8.43 16.71 -9.06
N LYS A 223 9.19 15.68 -9.49
CA LYS A 223 9.61 14.58 -8.60
C LYS A 223 10.41 15.09 -7.40
N ARG A 224 11.38 15.97 -7.64
CA ARG A 224 12.23 16.54 -6.60
C ARG A 224 11.39 17.39 -5.64
N ASP A 225 10.48 18.19 -6.17
CA ASP A 225 9.65 19.07 -5.37
C ASP A 225 8.68 18.27 -4.50
N ILE A 226 8.01 17.24 -5.05
CA ILE A 226 7.21 16.28 -4.26
C ILE A 226 8.05 15.65 -3.14
N SER A 227 9.27 15.17 -3.46
CA SER A 227 10.16 14.54 -2.49
C SER A 227 10.60 15.53 -1.39
N ARG A 228 10.77 16.81 -1.74
CA ARG A 228 11.08 17.88 -0.79
C ARG A 228 9.91 18.19 0.14
N PHE A 229 8.68 18.26 -0.37
CA PHE A 229 7.48 18.49 0.45
C PHE A 229 7.20 17.30 1.38
N LEU A 230 7.39 16.08 0.90
CA LEU A 230 7.15 14.85 1.67
C LEU A 230 8.34 14.42 2.53
N GLU A 231 9.46 15.13 2.45
CA GLU A 231 10.72 14.86 3.16
C GLU A 231 11.23 13.41 3.00
N CYS A 232 10.95 12.78 1.86
CA CYS A 232 11.45 11.44 1.56
C CYS A 232 11.60 11.21 0.05
N ASN A 233 12.48 10.28 -0.32
CA ASN A 233 12.64 9.87 -1.71
C ASN A 233 11.64 8.75 -2.07
N PRO A 234 11.15 8.71 -3.31
CA PRO A 234 10.24 7.66 -3.73
C PRO A 234 10.95 6.34 -3.94
N VAL A 235 10.25 5.26 -3.62
CA VAL A 235 10.57 3.92 -4.12
C VAL A 235 9.85 3.71 -5.45
N MET A 236 10.58 3.25 -6.46
CA MET A 236 9.99 2.86 -7.74
C MET A 236 9.59 1.39 -7.70
N ILE A 237 8.30 1.11 -7.91
CA ILE A 237 7.77 -0.24 -8.02
C ILE A 237 7.10 -0.40 -9.37
N ASP A 238 7.49 -1.43 -10.11
CA ASP A 238 6.85 -1.82 -11.36
C ASP A 238 5.99 -3.07 -11.16
N ALA A 239 4.70 -2.93 -11.50
CA ALA A 239 3.71 -4.00 -11.41
C ALA A 239 4.07 -5.22 -12.26
N ILE A 240 5.00 -5.14 -13.21
CA ILE A 240 5.42 -6.31 -14.01
C ILE A 240 5.92 -7.46 -13.15
N LYS A 241 6.48 -7.16 -11.97
CA LYS A 241 7.03 -8.16 -11.04
C LYS A 241 5.95 -9.00 -10.37
N VAL A 242 4.70 -8.51 -10.32
CA VAL A 242 3.58 -9.11 -9.56
C VAL A 242 2.29 -9.22 -10.37
N SER A 243 2.30 -8.78 -11.63
CA SER A 243 1.11 -8.78 -12.49
C SER A 243 1.49 -8.90 -13.95
N ALA A 244 0.49 -9.15 -14.80
CA ALA A 244 0.61 -9.17 -16.25
C ALA A 244 0.80 -7.79 -16.91
N VAL A 245 1.05 -6.72 -16.15
CA VAL A 245 1.04 -5.34 -16.65
C VAL A 245 2.36 -4.62 -16.38
N HIS A 246 2.87 -3.90 -17.37
CA HIS A 246 3.92 -2.90 -17.20
C HIS A 246 3.33 -1.62 -16.62
N ARG A 247 3.66 -1.31 -15.38
CA ARG A 247 3.17 -0.12 -14.69
C ARG A 247 4.12 0.26 -13.57
N ALA A 248 5.13 1.04 -13.94
CA ALA A 248 6.06 1.64 -12.99
C ALA A 248 5.45 2.88 -12.32
N ARG A 249 5.42 2.88 -10.99
CA ARG A 249 4.92 3.97 -10.15
C ARG A 249 5.92 4.32 -9.06
N TYR A 250 5.92 5.60 -8.67
CA TYR A 250 6.66 6.10 -7.51
C TYR A 250 5.77 6.07 -6.28
N PHE A 251 6.35 5.60 -5.18
CA PHE A 251 5.70 5.54 -3.87
C PHE A 251 6.55 6.29 -2.85
N TRP A 252 5.99 7.33 -2.26
CA TRP A 252 6.53 8.02 -1.10
C TRP A 252 5.80 7.55 0.13
N GLY A 253 6.47 7.44 1.28
CA GLY A 253 5.82 7.05 2.51
C GLY A 253 6.77 6.53 3.55
N ASN A 254 6.20 6.18 4.70
CA ASN A 254 6.93 5.63 5.84
C ASN A 254 6.51 4.18 6.18
N LEU A 255 5.89 3.48 5.22
CA LEU A 255 5.51 2.08 5.41
C LEU A 255 6.76 1.21 5.64
N PRO A 256 6.77 0.37 6.70
CA PRO A 256 7.94 -0.46 7.02
C PRO A 256 8.29 -1.40 5.87
N GLY A 257 9.53 -1.30 5.37
CA GLY A 257 10.03 -2.17 4.31
C GLY A 257 9.46 -1.89 2.91
N ILE A 258 8.99 -0.67 2.64
CA ILE A 258 8.54 -0.25 1.30
C ILE A 258 9.62 -0.37 0.23
N ASN A 259 10.90 -0.31 0.61
CA ASN A 259 12.07 -0.50 -0.25
C ASN A 259 12.45 -1.97 -0.49
N ARG A 260 11.72 -2.94 0.06
CA ARG A 260 12.05 -4.35 -0.11
C ARG A 260 11.83 -4.80 -1.57
N PRO A 261 12.62 -5.79 -2.04
CA PRO A 261 12.36 -6.40 -3.34
C PRO A 261 10.93 -6.94 -3.41
N VAL A 262 10.23 -6.59 -4.47
CA VAL A 262 8.88 -7.09 -4.72
C VAL A 262 8.96 -8.54 -5.19
N ILE A 263 8.22 -9.42 -4.52
CA ILE A 263 8.18 -10.87 -4.77
C ILE A 263 6.74 -11.25 -5.13
N ALA A 264 6.56 -11.96 -6.24
CA ALA A 264 5.26 -12.48 -6.64
C ALA A 264 4.77 -13.58 -5.68
N SER A 265 3.51 -13.49 -5.30
CA SER A 265 2.78 -14.57 -4.66
C SER A 265 2.43 -15.66 -5.68
N LYS A 266 2.17 -16.88 -5.20
CA LYS A 266 1.70 -17.98 -6.06
C LYS A 266 0.33 -17.70 -6.69
N ASN A 267 -0.46 -16.82 -6.08
CA ASN A 267 -1.78 -16.45 -6.58
C ASN A 267 -1.71 -15.34 -7.64
N ASP A 268 -0.54 -14.75 -7.85
CA ASP A 268 -0.38 -13.63 -8.78
C ASP A 268 -0.38 -14.14 -10.23
N LYS A 269 -1.26 -13.55 -11.04
CA LYS A 269 -1.34 -13.82 -12.47
C LYS A 269 -0.28 -13.01 -13.20
N LEU A 270 0.84 -13.66 -13.48
CA LEU A 270 2.00 -12.99 -14.07
C LEU A 270 1.88 -12.88 -15.58
N GLU A 271 1.23 -13.80 -16.29
CA GLU A 271 1.08 -13.68 -17.73
C GLU A 271 -0.32 -13.22 -18.12
N LEU A 272 -0.41 -12.48 -19.22
CA LEU A 272 -1.70 -12.01 -19.74
C LEU A 272 -2.64 -13.18 -20.02
N GLN A 273 -2.11 -14.33 -20.43
CA GLN A 273 -2.90 -15.52 -20.68
C GLN A 273 -3.65 -16.00 -19.43
N ASP A 274 -3.06 -15.89 -18.24
CA ASP A 274 -3.68 -16.27 -16.98
C ASP A 274 -4.85 -15.34 -16.59
N CYS A 275 -4.88 -14.14 -17.16
CA CYS A 275 -5.92 -13.13 -16.98
C CYS A 275 -7.07 -13.24 -17.99
N LEU A 276 -6.93 -14.05 -19.05
CA LEU A 276 -7.93 -14.18 -20.10
C LEU A 276 -8.98 -15.24 -19.80
N GLU A 277 -10.16 -15.06 -20.40
CA GLU A 277 -11.20 -16.10 -20.46
C GLU A 277 -10.76 -17.24 -21.41
N PHE A 278 -11.28 -18.45 -21.18
CA PHE A 278 -10.84 -19.68 -21.84
C PHE A 278 -10.85 -19.64 -23.39
N SER A 279 -11.68 -18.79 -24.00
CA SER A 279 -11.81 -18.66 -25.45
C SER A 279 -10.80 -17.70 -26.09
N ARG A 280 -9.89 -17.09 -25.32
CA ARG A 280 -8.99 -16.03 -25.81
C ARG A 280 -7.52 -16.42 -25.63
N THR A 281 -6.74 -16.16 -26.68
CA THR A 281 -5.28 -16.35 -26.68
C THR A 281 -4.56 -15.01 -26.65
N ALA A 282 -3.64 -14.84 -25.70
CA ALA A 282 -2.84 -13.65 -25.55
C ALA A 282 -1.78 -13.55 -26.66
N LYS A 283 -1.76 -12.42 -27.38
CA LYS A 283 -0.69 -12.12 -28.35
C LYS A 283 0.61 -11.63 -27.69
N LEU A 284 0.50 -11.10 -26.47
CA LEU A 284 1.60 -10.55 -25.69
C LEU A 284 1.62 -11.21 -24.33
N LYS A 285 2.82 -11.40 -23.75
CA LYS A 285 2.96 -11.94 -22.40
C LYS A 285 2.53 -10.95 -21.31
N LYS A 286 2.78 -9.65 -21.56
CA LYS A 286 2.48 -8.55 -20.65
C LYS A 286 1.82 -7.41 -21.43
N VAL A 287 0.92 -6.68 -20.80
CA VAL A 287 0.26 -5.51 -21.38
C VAL A 287 1.03 -4.26 -20.95
N GLN A 288 1.20 -3.31 -21.87
CA GLN A 288 1.67 -1.98 -21.56
C GLN A 288 0.48 -1.02 -21.48
N ILE A 289 0.32 -0.32 -20.36
CA ILE A 289 -0.74 0.65 -20.19
C ILE A 289 -0.17 2.06 -20.32
N ILE A 290 -0.67 2.80 -21.31
CA ILE A 290 -0.57 4.26 -21.35
C ILE A 290 -1.89 4.77 -20.80
N THR A 291 -1.92 5.13 -19.52
CA THR A 291 -3.13 5.66 -18.90
C THR A 291 -3.33 7.10 -19.38
N THR A 292 -4.14 7.28 -20.43
CA THR A 292 -4.76 8.56 -20.75
C THR A 292 -6.26 8.35 -20.83
N LYS A 293 -7.04 9.29 -20.27
CA LYS A 293 -8.47 9.40 -20.58
C LYS A 293 -8.63 9.33 -22.11
N SER A 294 -9.70 8.69 -22.57
CA SER A 294 -9.97 8.37 -23.97
C SER A 294 -9.92 9.59 -24.92
N ASN A 295 -9.96 10.81 -24.36
CA ASN A 295 -10.01 12.08 -25.10
C ASN A 295 -8.73 12.94 -25.01
N SER A 296 -7.65 12.48 -24.35
CA SER A 296 -6.44 13.32 -24.14
C SER A 296 -5.45 13.30 -25.32
N ILE A 297 -5.57 12.34 -26.24
CA ILE A 297 -4.68 12.20 -27.39
C ILE A 297 -5.57 12.08 -28.62
N LYS A 298 -5.46 13.00 -29.58
CA LYS A 298 -5.97 12.78 -30.93
C LYS A 298 -5.17 11.62 -31.53
N TRP A 299 -5.67 10.40 -31.38
CA TRP A 299 -5.10 9.22 -32.00
C TRP A 299 -5.28 9.34 -33.52
N GLU A 300 -4.19 9.58 -34.25
CA GLU A 300 -4.21 9.42 -35.70
C GLU A 300 -4.53 7.96 -36.04
N LYS A 301 -5.57 7.79 -36.86
CA LYS A 301 -6.18 6.53 -37.29
C LYS A 301 -5.16 5.61 -38.00
N LYS A 302 -4.42 4.79 -37.26
CA LYS A 302 -3.74 3.60 -37.82
C LYS A 302 -3.66 2.43 -36.84
N THR A 303 -4.77 2.04 -36.19
CA THR A 303 -4.95 0.65 -35.71
C THR A 303 -6.40 0.34 -35.35
N SER A 304 -6.81 -0.89 -35.66
CA SER A 304 -8.13 -1.54 -35.68
C SER A 304 -9.13 -1.22 -34.53
N PRO A 305 -10.48 -1.29 -34.76
CA PRO A 305 -11.52 -0.71 -33.89
C PRO A 305 -11.91 -1.52 -32.63
N HIS A 306 -11.09 -2.44 -32.14
CA HIS A 306 -11.48 -3.37 -31.04
C HIS A 306 -10.83 -3.11 -29.68
N CYS A 307 -10.36 -1.88 -29.43
CA CYS A 307 -9.71 -1.49 -28.17
C CYS A 307 -10.63 -0.75 -27.17
N HIS A 308 -11.95 -0.72 -27.38
CA HIS A 308 -12.87 0.07 -26.53
C HIS A 308 -13.27 -0.61 -25.21
N GLU A 309 -13.04 -1.91 -25.02
CA GLU A 309 -13.61 -2.67 -23.89
C GLU A 309 -12.62 -2.96 -22.74
N TRP A 310 -11.34 -2.60 -22.89
CA TRP A 310 -10.29 -2.95 -21.92
C TRP A 310 -10.09 -1.92 -20.79
N GLN A 311 -10.63 -0.70 -20.92
CA GLN A 311 -10.50 0.33 -19.88
C GLN A 311 -11.35 0.03 -18.64
N SER A 312 -12.55 -0.54 -18.79
CA SER A 312 -13.43 -0.85 -17.65
C SER A 312 -12.94 -2.04 -16.79
N ARG A 313 -12.13 -2.95 -17.34
CA ARG A 313 -11.59 -4.11 -16.61
C ARG A 313 -10.20 -3.85 -16.00
N CYS A 314 -9.39 -2.93 -16.52
CA CYS A 314 -8.09 -2.60 -15.90
C CYS A 314 -8.23 -1.84 -14.57
N SER A 315 -9.38 -1.20 -14.33
CA SER A 315 -9.71 -0.57 -13.05
C SER A 315 -10.00 -1.56 -11.92
N VAL A 316 -10.03 -2.87 -12.23
CA VAL A 316 -10.23 -3.99 -11.29
C VAL A 316 -8.90 -4.62 -10.84
N LEU A 317 -7.80 -4.35 -11.55
CA LEU A 317 -6.43 -4.75 -11.14
C LEU A 317 -5.76 -3.68 -10.25
N HIS A 318 -6.59 -2.87 -9.59
CA HIS A 318 -6.16 -1.74 -8.82
C HIS A 318 -6.24 -2.06 -7.35
#